data_AF-A0A2D0B2F3-F1
#
_entry.id   AF-A0A2D0B2F3-F1
#
_cell.length_a   1.000
_cell.length_b   1.000
_cell.length_c   1.000
_cell.angle_alpha   90.00
_cell.angle_beta   90.00
_cell.angle_gamma   90.00
#
_symmetry.space_group_name_H-M   'P 1'
#
loop_
_entity.id
_entity.type
_entity.pdbx_description
1 polymer ?
#
loop_
_entity_poly.entity_id
_entity_poly.type
_entity_poly.pdbx_seq_one_letter_code
_entity_poly.pdbx_strand_id
1 'polypeptide(L)'
;MAEEYKPDGTNIPPFETEDLRANLAKFLDTTIDDPVAGTKRPVGNFRWGVYIFYDYDGEPIYVGQTNERLRSRIRRHLTNQRTDAVAMSVLDPFEVFEIEVYPLAQFENLQPGQREYAKACLNALEHAVYAKAVAGSEFKAILNEKDPPPPTVEIEMPQPFRMRVVSDKVAGIRSHPDFRIARRSLIISRLAQVISERKVQGGLRRVLLTQAKRLQWLADRRYQALGGATSVETENSDESDND
;
A
#
# COMPACT_ATOMS: atom_id res chain seq x y z
N MET A 1 19.80 -24.41 -33.01
CA MET A 1 20.14 -24.95 -31.68
C MET A 1 19.60 -23.96 -30.66
N ALA A 2 18.38 -24.18 -30.18
CA ALA A 2 17.86 -23.36 -29.08
C ALA A 2 18.68 -23.71 -27.83
N GLU A 3 19.24 -22.71 -27.16
CA GLU A 3 19.90 -22.93 -25.87
C GLU A 3 18.93 -23.66 -24.93
N GLU A 4 19.44 -24.71 -24.29
CA GLU A 4 18.70 -25.52 -23.33
C GLU A 4 18.24 -24.62 -22.18
N TYR A 5 16.94 -24.32 -22.12
CA TYR A 5 16.35 -23.51 -21.06
C TYR A 5 16.49 -24.27 -19.73
N LYS A 6 17.39 -23.81 -18.85
CA LYS A 6 17.64 -24.38 -17.52
C LYS A 6 16.95 -23.51 -16.45
N PRO A 7 15.66 -23.74 -16.16
CA PRO A 7 14.89 -22.90 -15.24
C PRO A 7 15.51 -22.86 -13.83
N ASP A 8 16.11 -23.96 -13.37
CA ASP A 8 16.73 -24.06 -12.05
C ASP A 8 17.98 -23.17 -11.87
N GLY A 9 18.56 -22.66 -12.96
CA GLY A 9 19.67 -21.70 -12.93
C GLY A 9 19.24 -20.24 -12.73
N THR A 10 17.93 -19.98 -12.66
CA THR A 10 17.39 -18.61 -12.55
C THR A 10 17.63 -18.05 -11.15
N ASN A 11 18.44 -17.00 -11.04
CA ASN A 11 18.72 -16.29 -9.79
C ASN A 11 18.08 -14.88 -9.71
N ILE A 12 17.30 -14.52 -10.72
CA ILE A 12 16.56 -13.27 -10.78
C ILE A 12 15.15 -13.43 -10.19
N PRO A 13 14.56 -12.37 -9.61
CA PRO A 13 13.19 -12.42 -9.12
C PRO A 13 12.18 -12.70 -10.26
N PRO A 14 10.95 -13.14 -9.93
CA PRO A 14 9.88 -13.22 -10.92
C PRO A 14 9.58 -11.84 -11.55
N PHE A 15 9.12 -11.86 -12.79
CA PHE A 15 8.82 -10.67 -13.61
C PHE A 15 8.10 -9.54 -12.84
N GLU A 16 7.00 -9.87 -12.14
CA GLU A 16 6.23 -8.86 -11.41
C GLU A 16 7.03 -8.18 -10.26
N THR A 17 8.00 -8.88 -9.69
CA THR A 17 8.87 -8.35 -8.64
C THR A 17 9.94 -7.44 -9.22
N GLU A 18 10.53 -7.81 -10.37
CA GLU A 18 11.48 -6.95 -11.08
C GLU A 18 10.82 -5.68 -11.60
N ASP A 19 9.62 -5.80 -12.18
CA ASP A 19 8.82 -4.68 -12.67
C ASP A 19 8.51 -3.67 -11.55
N LEU A 20 8.03 -4.15 -10.38
CA LEU A 20 7.78 -3.29 -9.23
C LEU A 20 9.06 -2.59 -8.77
N ARG A 21 10.20 -3.29 -8.73
CA ARG A 21 11.49 -2.69 -8.32
C ARG A 21 11.96 -1.61 -9.30
N ALA A 22 11.84 -1.87 -10.60
CA ALA A 22 12.22 -0.92 -11.65
C ALA A 22 11.32 0.33 -11.64
N ASN A 23 10.00 0.15 -11.57
CA ASN A 23 9.04 1.25 -11.51
C ASN A 23 9.13 2.04 -10.20
N LEU A 24 9.42 1.38 -9.08
CA LEU A 24 9.70 2.06 -7.82
C LEU A 24 11.00 2.88 -7.88
N ALA A 25 12.04 2.39 -8.56
CA ALA A 25 13.24 3.18 -8.79
C ALA A 25 12.91 4.43 -9.62
N LYS A 26 12.19 4.26 -10.74
CA LYS A 26 11.70 5.36 -11.58
C LYS A 26 10.87 6.38 -10.78
N PHE A 27 9.97 5.92 -9.93
CA PHE A 27 9.19 6.79 -9.01
C PHE A 27 10.13 7.65 -8.17
N LEU A 28 11.04 7.02 -7.44
CA LEU A 28 11.93 7.70 -6.50
C LEU A 28 12.96 8.60 -7.18
N ASP A 29 13.29 8.32 -8.44
CA ASP A 29 14.23 9.08 -9.25
C ASP A 29 13.55 10.22 -10.04
N THR A 30 12.20 10.25 -10.08
CA THR A 30 11.46 11.33 -10.73
C THR A 30 11.71 12.64 -10.02
N THR A 31 12.10 13.67 -10.78
CA THR A 31 12.44 14.97 -10.24
C THR A 31 11.21 15.87 -10.12
N ILE A 32 11.04 16.49 -8.96
CA ILE A 32 9.99 17.47 -8.67
C ILE A 32 10.63 18.77 -8.21
N ASP A 33 9.88 19.86 -8.30
CA ASP A 33 10.35 21.17 -7.83
C ASP A 33 10.51 21.17 -6.31
N ASP A 34 11.68 21.63 -5.84
CA ASP A 34 11.95 21.94 -4.44
C ASP A 34 11.66 23.44 -4.25
N PRO A 35 10.51 23.81 -3.63
CA PRO A 35 10.09 25.20 -3.52
C PRO A 35 11.03 26.03 -2.63
N VAL A 36 11.87 25.38 -1.81
CA VAL A 36 12.79 26.07 -0.89
C VAL A 36 14.15 26.27 -1.55
N ALA A 37 14.65 25.26 -2.27
CA ALA A 37 15.93 25.35 -2.97
C ALA A 37 15.83 26.03 -4.35
N GLY A 38 14.62 26.19 -4.90
CA GLY A 38 14.42 26.74 -6.25
C GLY A 38 14.98 25.86 -7.36
N THR A 39 15.18 24.56 -7.09
CA THR A 39 15.76 23.59 -8.02
C THR A 39 14.94 22.32 -8.06
N LYS A 40 15.15 21.48 -9.08
CA LYS A 40 14.51 20.16 -9.14
C LYS A 40 15.34 19.12 -8.41
N ARG A 41 14.68 18.20 -7.73
CA ARG A 41 15.36 17.06 -7.10
C ARG A 41 14.54 15.77 -7.15
N PRO A 42 15.18 14.60 -7.14
CA PRO A 42 14.48 13.34 -7.08
C PRO A 42 13.57 13.27 -5.86
N VAL A 43 12.32 12.88 -6.05
CA VAL A 43 11.31 12.81 -4.99
C VAL A 43 11.71 11.87 -3.86
N GLY A 44 12.44 10.80 -4.16
CA GLY A 44 12.97 9.89 -3.15
C GLY A 44 14.03 10.50 -2.24
N ASN A 45 14.64 11.63 -2.62
CA ASN A 45 15.76 12.22 -1.91
C ASN A 45 15.36 13.23 -0.82
N PHE A 46 14.08 13.60 -0.73
CA PHE A 46 13.59 14.34 0.43
C PHE A 46 13.70 13.48 1.69
N ARG A 47 14.29 14.07 2.73
CA ARG A 47 14.51 13.49 4.05
C ARG A 47 13.23 13.43 4.85
N TRP A 48 12.44 14.49 4.76
CA TRP A 48 11.19 14.67 5.52
C TRP A 48 9.99 14.60 4.60
N GLY A 49 9.00 13.80 4.98
CA GLY A 49 7.73 13.78 4.27
C GLY A 49 6.82 12.63 4.69
N VAL A 50 5.61 12.70 4.15
CA VAL A 50 4.57 11.69 4.34
C VAL A 50 4.26 11.05 3.00
N TYR A 51 3.88 9.78 3.00
CA TYR A 51 3.50 9.04 1.80
C TYR A 51 2.21 8.25 2.04
N ILE A 52 1.46 8.04 0.96
CA ILE A 52 0.25 7.22 0.90
C ILE A 52 0.44 6.15 -0.15
N PHE A 53 0.02 4.92 0.15
CA PHE A 53 -0.14 3.86 -0.83
C PHE A 53 -1.60 3.72 -1.23
N TYR A 54 -1.82 3.48 -2.52
CA TYR A 54 -3.14 3.25 -3.11
C TYR A 54 -3.19 1.91 -3.82
N ASP A 55 -4.35 1.26 -3.82
CA ASP A 55 -4.55 -0.01 -4.53
C ASP A 55 -5.14 0.15 -5.94
N TYR A 56 -5.40 -0.96 -6.61
CA TYR A 56 -5.91 -1.01 -7.99
C TYR A 56 -7.33 -0.46 -8.16
N ASP A 57 -8.08 -0.23 -7.08
CA ASP A 57 -9.38 0.44 -7.12
C ASP A 57 -9.24 1.95 -6.82
N GLY A 58 -8.01 2.45 -6.63
CA GLY A 58 -7.75 3.83 -6.23
C GLY A 58 -7.98 4.10 -4.74
N GLU A 59 -8.19 3.06 -3.93
CA GLU A 59 -8.43 3.20 -2.49
C GLU A 59 -7.11 3.47 -1.75
N PRO A 60 -7.05 4.47 -0.84
CA PRO A 60 -5.91 4.62 0.05
C PRO A 60 -5.85 3.43 1.02
N ILE A 61 -4.67 2.85 1.20
CA ILE A 61 -4.50 1.65 2.03
C ILE A 61 -3.56 1.86 3.20
N TYR A 62 -2.59 2.75 3.10
CA TYR A 62 -1.61 2.96 4.16
C TYR A 62 -0.98 4.35 4.06
N VAL A 63 -0.81 5.00 5.20
CA VAL A 63 -0.07 6.26 5.34
C VAL A 63 1.18 6.03 6.19
N GLY A 64 2.30 6.64 5.83
CA GLY A 64 3.47 6.65 6.69
C GLY A 64 4.30 7.92 6.55
N GLN A 65 5.05 8.24 7.60
CA GLN A 65 5.98 9.36 7.62
C GLN A 65 7.45 8.91 7.64
N THR A 66 8.36 9.80 7.29
CA THR A 66 9.80 9.63 7.51
C THR A 66 10.50 10.97 7.72
N ASN A 67 11.56 10.94 8.53
CA ASN A 67 12.58 12.00 8.65
C ASN A 67 13.99 11.49 8.32
N GLU A 68 14.08 10.28 7.74
CA GLU A 68 15.30 9.68 7.24
C GLU A 68 15.48 10.06 5.76
N ARG A 69 14.72 9.39 4.88
CA ARG A 69 14.50 9.67 3.44
C ARG A 69 13.29 8.91 2.94
N LEU A 70 12.49 9.54 2.06
CA LEU A 70 11.35 8.91 1.39
C LEU A 70 11.76 7.62 0.67
N ARG A 71 12.87 7.65 -0.09
CA ARG A 71 13.45 6.47 -0.75
C ARG A 71 13.69 5.31 0.20
N SER A 72 14.30 5.59 1.35
CA SER A 72 14.66 4.53 2.31
C SER A 72 13.40 3.89 2.87
N ARG A 73 12.43 4.70 3.32
CA ARG A 73 11.23 4.18 3.98
C ARG A 73 10.30 3.46 3.01
N ILE A 74 10.02 4.05 1.85
CA ILE A 74 9.14 3.45 0.84
C ILE A 74 9.73 2.13 0.32
N ARG A 75 11.04 2.08 -0.01
CA ARG A 75 11.70 0.81 -0.40
C ARG A 75 11.60 -0.23 0.71
N ARG A 76 11.82 0.16 1.97
CA ARG A 76 11.71 -0.78 3.10
C ARG A 76 10.33 -1.45 3.09
N HIS A 77 9.25 -0.72 2.85
CA HIS A 77 7.91 -1.32 2.79
C HIS A 77 7.71 -2.21 1.55
N LEU A 78 8.13 -1.77 0.37
CA LEU A 78 7.74 -2.44 -0.87
C LEU A 78 8.70 -3.56 -1.31
N THR A 79 9.97 -3.50 -0.90
CA THR A 79 11.00 -4.47 -1.35
C THR A 79 11.55 -5.33 -0.22
N ASN A 80 11.40 -4.92 1.04
CA ASN A 80 11.86 -5.67 2.19
C ASN A 80 10.68 -6.19 3.02
N GLN A 81 10.45 -7.50 2.99
CA GLN A 81 9.41 -8.17 3.77
C GLN A 81 9.60 -8.12 5.30
N ARG A 82 10.58 -7.35 5.81
CA ARG A 82 10.93 -7.21 7.24
C ARG A 82 10.46 -5.89 7.88
N THR A 83 9.62 -5.09 7.22
CA THR A 83 9.01 -3.92 7.88
C THR A 83 7.86 -4.32 8.77
N ASP A 84 7.60 -3.63 9.87
CA ASP A 84 6.52 -3.98 10.80
C ASP A 84 5.15 -4.10 10.08
N ALA A 85 4.86 -3.21 9.13
CA ALA A 85 3.64 -3.28 8.33
C ALA A 85 3.56 -4.50 7.39
N VAL A 86 4.68 -4.99 6.84
CA VAL A 86 4.66 -6.15 5.92
C VAL A 86 4.90 -7.45 6.66
N ALA A 87 5.80 -7.45 7.63
CA ALA A 87 6.18 -8.58 8.46
C ALA A 87 5.01 -9.05 9.35
N MET A 88 4.16 -8.14 9.80
CA MET A 88 2.93 -8.50 10.52
C MET A 88 1.74 -8.80 9.59
N SER A 89 1.96 -8.87 8.27
CA SER A 89 0.91 -9.05 7.25
C SER A 89 -0.19 -7.98 7.33
N VAL A 90 0.16 -6.76 7.71
CA VAL A 90 -0.76 -5.60 7.73
C VAL A 90 -0.98 -5.07 6.31
N LEU A 91 0.09 -4.98 5.53
CA LEU A 91 0.11 -4.48 4.14
C LEU A 91 0.71 -5.53 3.20
N ASP A 92 0.03 -5.81 2.09
CA ASP A 92 0.59 -6.57 0.97
C ASP A 92 1.20 -5.62 -0.06
N PRO A 93 2.53 -5.65 -0.31
CA PRO A 93 3.16 -4.82 -1.34
C PRO A 93 2.58 -5.01 -2.74
N PHE A 94 2.00 -6.18 -3.04
CA PHE A 94 1.41 -6.42 -4.37
C PHE A 94 0.13 -5.65 -4.59
N GLU A 95 -0.58 -5.28 -3.52
CA GLU A 95 -1.76 -4.42 -3.59
C GLU A 95 -1.41 -2.95 -3.86
N VAL A 96 -0.14 -2.55 -3.83
CA VAL A 96 0.27 -1.17 -4.08
C VAL A 96 0.35 -0.91 -5.59
N PHE A 97 -0.55 -0.06 -6.07
CA PHE A 97 -0.65 0.36 -7.47
C PHE A 97 -0.04 1.74 -7.70
N GLU A 98 -0.32 2.68 -6.80
CA GLU A 98 0.15 4.07 -6.85
C GLU A 98 0.72 4.51 -5.50
N ILE A 99 1.64 5.47 -5.58
CA ILE A 99 2.23 6.13 -4.42
C ILE A 99 2.02 7.63 -4.57
N GLU A 100 1.53 8.27 -3.51
CA GLU A 100 1.46 9.72 -3.37
C GLU A 100 2.40 10.16 -2.24
N VAL A 101 3.12 11.26 -2.41
CA VAL A 101 4.04 11.79 -1.39
C VAL A 101 3.88 13.29 -1.20
N TYR A 102 4.18 13.71 0.04
CA TYR A 102 4.10 15.07 0.55
C TYR A 102 5.46 15.44 1.16
N PRO A 103 6.41 15.94 0.35
CA PRO A 103 7.74 16.31 0.84
C PRO A 103 7.69 17.60 1.67
N LEU A 104 8.46 17.65 2.76
CA LEU A 104 8.66 18.85 3.58
C LEU A 104 10.03 19.45 3.32
N ALA A 105 10.16 20.12 2.17
CA ALA A 105 11.41 20.69 1.67
C ALA A 105 12.09 21.66 2.67
N GLN A 106 11.29 22.38 3.46
CA GLN A 106 11.77 23.35 4.46
C GLN A 106 12.61 22.71 5.58
N PHE A 107 12.58 21.38 5.73
CA PHE A 107 13.32 20.65 6.77
C PHE A 107 14.53 19.86 6.23
N GLU A 108 14.94 20.11 4.99
CA GLU A 108 16.10 19.44 4.39
C GLU A 108 17.42 19.83 5.08
N ASN A 109 17.55 21.11 5.44
CA ASN A 109 18.72 21.73 6.07
C ASN A 109 18.37 22.33 7.45
N LEU A 110 17.96 21.47 8.39
CA LEU A 110 17.63 21.91 9.75
C LEU A 110 18.84 22.51 10.49
N GLN A 111 18.62 23.65 11.12
CA GLN A 111 19.55 24.23 12.08
C GLN A 111 19.46 23.51 13.44
N PRO A 112 20.51 23.58 14.28
CA PRO A 112 20.44 23.11 15.66
C PRO A 112 19.22 23.70 16.40
N GLY A 113 18.49 22.87 17.14
CA GLY A 113 17.28 23.28 17.87
C GLY A 113 15.96 23.19 17.08
N GLN A 114 15.97 23.14 15.75
CA GLN A 114 14.73 23.09 14.95
C GLN A 114 14.12 21.68 14.82
N ARG A 115 14.83 20.65 15.27
CA ARG A 115 14.44 19.24 15.04
C ARG A 115 13.12 18.88 15.71
N GLU A 116 12.83 19.44 16.87
CA GLU A 116 11.58 19.18 17.59
C GLU A 116 10.38 19.77 16.85
N TYR A 117 10.47 21.04 16.44
CA TYR A 117 9.46 21.68 15.61
C TYR A 117 9.25 20.94 14.28
N ALA A 118 10.32 20.54 13.60
CA ALA A 118 10.22 19.76 12.35
C ALA A 118 9.49 18.42 12.54
N LYS A 119 9.71 17.74 13.68
CA LYS A 119 8.94 16.54 14.05
C LYS A 119 7.48 16.85 14.32
N ALA A 120 7.18 17.96 15.00
CA ALA A 120 5.80 18.39 15.23
C ALA A 120 5.08 18.67 13.89
N CYS A 121 5.72 19.36 12.95
CA CYS A 121 5.17 19.58 11.61
C CYS A 121 5.00 18.27 10.83
N LEU A 122 5.95 17.33 10.92
CA LEU A 122 5.84 16.04 10.27
C LEU A 122 4.67 15.21 10.83
N ASN A 123 4.47 15.22 12.15
CA ASN A 123 3.32 14.59 12.80
C ASN A 123 2.00 15.25 12.41
N ALA A 124 1.96 16.59 12.36
CA ALA A 124 0.79 17.33 11.92
C ALA A 124 0.43 17.01 10.45
N LEU A 125 1.44 16.90 9.58
CA LEU A 125 1.25 16.50 8.20
C LEU A 125 0.77 15.04 8.10
N GLU A 126 1.34 14.12 8.88
CA GLU A 126 0.89 12.72 8.92
C GLU A 126 -0.56 12.64 9.35
N HIS A 127 -0.96 13.38 10.38
CA HIS A 127 -2.35 13.45 10.83
C HIS A 127 -3.29 13.99 9.74
N ALA A 128 -2.93 15.09 9.08
CA ALA A 128 -3.74 15.68 8.00
C ALA A 128 -3.88 14.71 6.81
N VAL A 129 -2.78 14.09 6.38
CA VAL A 129 -2.76 13.11 5.29
C VAL A 129 -3.53 11.84 5.65
N TYR A 130 -3.41 11.37 6.89
CA TYR A 130 -4.19 10.25 7.42
C TYR A 130 -5.68 10.55 7.41
N ALA A 131 -6.09 11.72 7.91
CA ALA A 131 -7.49 12.14 7.88
C ALA A 131 -8.02 12.22 6.44
N LYS A 132 -7.25 12.79 5.50
CA LYS A 132 -7.58 12.78 4.06
C LYS A 132 -7.77 11.35 3.54
N ALA A 133 -6.85 10.44 3.85
CA ALA A 133 -6.89 9.05 3.40
C ALA A 133 -8.11 8.30 3.97
N VAL A 134 -8.40 8.44 5.26
CA VAL A 134 -9.57 7.84 5.91
C VAL A 134 -10.86 8.39 5.32
N ALA A 135 -10.96 9.71 5.12
CA ALA A 135 -12.13 10.34 4.52
C ALA A 135 -12.36 9.88 3.07
N GLY A 136 -11.27 9.72 2.31
CA GLY A 136 -11.28 9.28 0.92
C GLY A 136 -11.46 7.78 0.73
N SER A 137 -11.35 6.95 1.77
CA SER A 137 -11.61 5.51 1.67
C SER A 137 -13.10 5.20 1.69
N GLU A 138 -13.51 4.25 0.85
CA GLU A 138 -14.82 3.60 0.89
C GLU A 138 -15.13 3.03 2.28
N PHE A 139 -14.12 2.46 2.95
CA PHE A 139 -14.27 1.77 4.23
C PHE A 139 -14.24 2.71 5.45
N LYS A 140 -13.98 4.01 5.22
CA LYS A 140 -13.69 5.01 6.26
C LYS A 140 -12.63 4.52 7.26
N ALA A 141 -11.69 3.73 6.76
CA ALA A 141 -10.59 3.14 7.51
C ALA A 141 -9.47 2.69 6.55
N ILE A 142 -8.23 2.78 7.00
CA ILE A 142 -7.05 2.27 6.28
C ILE A 142 -6.25 1.31 7.17
N LEU A 143 -5.16 0.75 6.66
CA LEU A 143 -4.43 -0.37 7.29
C LEU A 143 -3.43 0.07 8.37
N ASN A 144 -3.43 1.34 8.78
CA ASN A 144 -2.56 1.81 9.86
C ASN A 144 -2.98 1.20 11.21
N GLU A 145 -2.04 0.55 11.90
CA GLU A 145 -2.25 -0.01 13.23
C GLU A 145 -2.59 1.07 14.26
N LYS A 146 -1.95 2.24 14.14
CA LYS A 146 -2.06 3.36 15.08
C LYS A 146 -2.55 4.59 14.36
N ASP A 147 -3.35 5.37 15.08
CA ASP A 147 -3.72 6.70 14.63
C ASP A 147 -2.54 7.65 14.87
N PRO A 148 -2.24 8.56 13.93
CA PRO A 148 -1.26 9.61 14.17
C PRO A 148 -1.66 10.46 15.37
N PRO A 149 -0.70 11.01 16.12
CA PRO A 149 -1.00 11.90 17.23
C PRO A 149 -1.74 13.15 16.74
N PRO A 150 -2.62 13.75 17.57
CA PRO A 150 -3.22 15.04 17.26
C PRO A 150 -2.14 16.09 16.95
N PRO A 151 -2.38 16.98 15.97
CA PRO A 151 -1.41 18.00 15.60
C PRO A 151 -1.22 18.98 16.77
N THR A 152 0.03 19.31 17.08
CA THR A 152 0.39 20.35 18.06
C THR A 152 0.82 21.65 17.39
N VAL A 153 0.91 21.65 16.06
CA VAL A 153 1.25 22.79 15.21
C VAL A 153 0.37 22.76 13.98
N GLU A 154 0.10 23.92 13.41
CA GLU A 154 -0.55 24.02 12.10
C GLU A 154 0.46 23.77 10.98
N ILE A 155 -0.01 23.15 9.90
CA ILE A 155 0.79 22.89 8.71
C ILE A 155 -0.12 22.95 7.49
N GLU A 156 0.33 23.63 6.45
CA GLU A 156 -0.29 23.54 5.13
C GLU A 156 0.24 22.29 4.42
N MET A 157 -0.65 21.49 3.84
CA MET A 157 -0.24 20.31 3.08
C MET A 157 0.55 20.77 1.84
N PRO A 158 1.81 20.33 1.66
CA PRO A 158 2.58 20.69 0.48
C PRO A 158 1.97 20.05 -0.77
N GLN A 159 2.33 20.56 -1.94
CA GLN A 159 1.89 20.00 -3.22
C GLN A 159 2.25 18.50 -3.30
N PRO A 160 1.26 17.60 -3.49
CA PRO A 160 1.54 16.18 -3.63
C PRO A 160 2.19 15.84 -4.97
N PHE A 161 3.00 14.79 -4.96
CA PHE A 161 3.42 14.07 -6.16
C PHE A 161 2.88 12.64 -6.11
N ARG A 162 2.08 12.25 -7.12
CA ARG A 162 1.48 10.91 -7.23
C ARG A 162 1.86 10.26 -8.55
N MET A 163 2.24 8.99 -8.51
CA MET A 163 2.53 8.23 -9.71
C MET A 163 2.33 6.72 -9.48
N ARG A 164 1.93 6.04 -10.54
CA ARG A 164 1.81 4.58 -10.62
C ARG A 164 3.17 3.89 -10.61
N VAL A 165 3.26 2.76 -9.90
CA VAL A 165 4.51 2.03 -9.65
C VAL A 165 4.54 0.59 -10.18
N VAL A 166 3.65 0.27 -11.14
CA VAL A 166 3.62 -1.00 -11.86
C VAL A 166 3.34 -0.78 -13.34
N SER A 167 3.87 -1.62 -14.24
CA SER A 167 3.57 -1.55 -15.68
C SER A 167 2.15 -2.00 -16.02
N ASP A 168 1.69 -1.76 -17.25
CA ASP A 168 0.38 -2.24 -17.74
C ASP A 168 0.25 -3.75 -17.71
N LYS A 169 1.35 -4.44 -18.02
CA LYS A 169 1.38 -5.90 -17.97
C LYS A 169 1.18 -6.41 -16.54
N VAL A 170 1.89 -5.84 -15.56
CA VAL A 170 1.72 -6.21 -14.16
C VAL A 170 0.36 -5.79 -13.61
N ALA A 171 -0.13 -4.62 -14.00
CA ALA A 171 -1.46 -4.18 -13.61
C ALA A 171 -2.54 -5.14 -14.11
N GLY A 172 -2.50 -5.58 -15.37
CA GLY A 172 -3.45 -6.55 -15.91
C GLY A 172 -3.46 -7.90 -15.19
N ILE A 173 -2.30 -8.34 -14.67
CA ILE A 173 -2.21 -9.55 -13.85
C ILE A 173 -2.79 -9.30 -12.45
N ARG A 174 -2.31 -8.26 -11.78
CA ARG A 174 -2.60 -8.01 -10.37
C ARG A 174 -3.98 -7.41 -10.12
N SER A 175 -4.60 -6.77 -11.12
CA SER A 175 -5.95 -6.22 -11.00
C SER A 175 -7.04 -7.29 -11.12
N HIS A 176 -6.71 -8.53 -11.48
CA HIS A 176 -7.70 -9.60 -11.61
C HIS A 176 -8.42 -9.84 -10.27
N PRO A 177 -9.76 -9.74 -10.20
CA PRO A 177 -10.49 -9.80 -8.93
C PRO A 177 -10.20 -11.06 -8.12
N ASP A 178 -10.22 -12.23 -8.76
CA ASP A 178 -10.00 -13.51 -8.06
C ASP A 178 -8.56 -13.65 -7.55
N PHE A 179 -7.58 -13.06 -8.25
CA PHE A 179 -6.19 -13.03 -7.79
C PHE A 179 -6.07 -12.17 -6.52
N ARG A 180 -6.71 -11.00 -6.51
CA ARG A 180 -6.72 -10.10 -5.34
C ARG A 180 -7.47 -10.71 -4.17
N ILE A 181 -8.60 -11.38 -4.40
CA ILE A 181 -9.35 -12.15 -3.38
C ILE A 181 -8.42 -13.20 -2.77
N ALA A 182 -7.78 -14.04 -3.58
CA ALA A 182 -6.88 -15.08 -3.09
C ALA A 182 -5.72 -14.51 -2.25
N ARG A 183 -5.07 -13.44 -2.73
CA ARG A 183 -3.98 -12.78 -1.98
C ARG A 183 -4.47 -12.18 -0.66
N ARG A 184 -5.59 -11.45 -0.67
CA ARG A 184 -6.14 -10.83 0.54
C ARG A 184 -6.55 -11.88 1.57
N SER A 185 -7.14 -13.00 1.14
CA SER A 185 -7.43 -14.15 2.01
C SER A 185 -6.17 -14.69 2.68
N LEU A 186 -5.07 -14.87 1.95
CA LEU A 186 -3.79 -15.31 2.51
C LEU A 186 -3.24 -14.32 3.54
N ILE A 187 -3.33 -13.02 3.27
CA ILE A 187 -2.85 -11.96 4.16
C ILE A 187 -3.68 -11.91 5.44
N ILE A 188 -5.01 -11.98 5.33
CA ILE A 188 -5.92 -12.06 6.48
C ILE A 188 -5.64 -13.29 7.34
N SER A 189 -5.44 -14.46 6.72
CA SER A 189 -5.10 -15.70 7.40
C SER A 189 -3.81 -15.56 8.22
N ARG A 190 -2.75 -15.01 7.61
CA ARG A 190 -1.46 -14.76 8.30
C ARG A 190 -1.59 -13.73 9.41
N LEU A 191 -2.32 -12.64 9.19
CA LEU A 191 -2.55 -11.61 10.21
C LEU A 191 -3.32 -12.20 11.41
N ALA A 192 -4.36 -13.00 11.17
CA ALA A 192 -5.09 -13.69 12.22
C ALA A 192 -4.19 -14.64 13.01
N GLN A 193 -3.33 -15.40 12.35
CA GLN A 193 -2.33 -16.26 12.98
C GLN A 193 -1.37 -15.46 13.88
N VAL A 194 -0.82 -14.34 13.38
CA VAL A 194 0.05 -13.45 14.18
C VAL A 194 -0.67 -12.92 15.42
N ILE A 195 -1.94 -12.54 15.28
CA ILE A 195 -2.77 -12.06 16.39
C ILE A 195 -3.04 -13.17 17.42
N SER A 196 -3.22 -14.41 16.99
CA SER A 196 -3.46 -15.54 17.91
C SER A 196 -2.20 -16.00 18.65
N GLU A 197 -1.04 -15.98 17.98
CA GLU A 197 0.22 -16.51 18.53
C GLU A 197 0.94 -15.51 19.44
N ARG A 198 0.54 -14.24 19.45
CA ARG A 198 1.24 -13.16 20.15
C ARG A 198 0.30 -12.27 20.94
N LYS A 199 0.79 -11.70 22.04
CA LYS A 199 0.09 -10.62 22.74
C LYS A 199 0.21 -9.33 21.93
N VAL A 200 -0.85 -9.00 21.18
CA VAL A 200 -0.89 -7.82 20.30
C VAL A 200 -1.87 -6.75 20.78
N GLN A 201 -1.59 -5.49 20.44
CA GLN A 201 -2.48 -4.36 20.73
C GLN A 201 -3.77 -4.39 19.87
N GLY A 202 -4.73 -3.53 20.19
CA GLY A 202 -6.01 -3.44 19.48
C GLY A 202 -5.88 -3.06 18.00
N GLY A 203 -4.83 -2.33 17.63
CA GLY A 203 -4.60 -1.86 16.26
C GLY A 203 -4.55 -2.97 15.22
N LEU A 204 -3.90 -4.11 15.50
CA LEU A 204 -3.87 -5.22 14.55
C LEU A 204 -5.24 -5.88 14.35
N ARG A 205 -6.09 -5.91 15.37
CA ARG A 205 -7.47 -6.41 15.24
C ARG A 205 -8.32 -5.44 14.40
N ARG A 206 -8.09 -4.14 14.53
CA ARG A 206 -8.69 -3.12 13.65
C ARG A 206 -8.27 -3.33 12.20
N VAL A 207 -6.97 -3.56 11.94
CA VAL A 207 -6.47 -3.89 10.60
C VAL A 207 -7.13 -5.16 10.06
N LEU A 208 -7.22 -6.22 10.86
CA LEU A 208 -7.86 -7.48 10.47
C LEU A 208 -9.32 -7.26 10.04
N LEU A 209 -10.08 -6.49 10.81
CA LEU A 209 -11.46 -6.14 10.47
C LEU A 209 -11.53 -5.33 9.16
N THR A 210 -10.68 -4.32 8.98
CA THR A 210 -10.64 -3.53 7.75
C THR A 210 -10.32 -4.42 6.55
N GLN A 211 -9.32 -5.30 6.65
CA GLN A 211 -8.98 -6.24 5.57
C GLN A 211 -10.13 -7.20 5.26
N ALA A 212 -10.82 -7.73 6.28
CA ALA A 212 -11.97 -8.62 6.10
C ALA A 212 -13.12 -7.93 5.35
N LYS A 213 -13.43 -6.67 5.71
CA LYS A 213 -14.43 -5.86 4.98
C LYS A 213 -14.03 -5.64 3.52
N ARG A 214 -12.76 -5.36 3.26
CA ARG A 214 -12.23 -5.20 1.89
C ARG A 214 -12.33 -6.49 1.07
N LEU A 215 -12.01 -7.63 1.68
CA LEU A 215 -12.15 -8.94 1.04
C LEU A 215 -13.61 -9.24 0.71
N GLN A 216 -14.52 -9.03 1.68
CA GLN A 216 -15.95 -9.20 1.46
C GLN A 216 -16.46 -8.31 0.33
N TRP A 217 -16.08 -7.03 0.32
CA TRP A 217 -16.46 -6.08 -0.74
C TRP A 217 -15.96 -6.53 -2.13
N LEU A 218 -14.70 -6.96 -2.24
CA LEU A 218 -14.16 -7.47 -3.52
C LEU A 218 -14.88 -8.75 -3.97
N ALA A 219 -15.15 -9.67 -3.04
CA ALA A 219 -15.85 -10.92 -3.33
C ALA A 219 -17.29 -10.68 -3.78
N ASP A 220 -18.02 -9.80 -3.09
CA ASP A 220 -19.38 -9.42 -3.47
C ASP A 220 -19.40 -8.76 -4.85
N ARG A 221 -18.56 -7.74 -5.08
CA ARG A 221 -18.46 -7.06 -6.38
C ARG A 221 -18.17 -8.05 -7.51
N ARG A 222 -17.27 -9.02 -7.27
CA ARG A 222 -16.93 -10.06 -8.24
C ARG A 222 -18.10 -11.00 -8.51
N TYR A 223 -18.78 -11.47 -7.47
CA TYR A 223 -19.95 -12.34 -7.59
C TYR A 223 -21.07 -11.66 -8.38
N GLN A 224 -21.43 -10.43 -8.02
CA GLN A 224 -22.47 -9.67 -8.72
C GLN A 224 -22.11 -9.40 -10.18
N ALA A 225 -20.84 -9.06 -10.47
CA ALA A 225 -20.38 -8.81 -11.83
C ALA A 225 -20.47 -10.04 -12.77
N LEU A 226 -20.58 -11.25 -12.20
CA LEU A 226 -20.74 -12.50 -12.95
C LEU A 226 -22.18 -13.03 -12.96
N GLY A 227 -23.17 -12.22 -12.54
CA GLY A 227 -24.59 -12.59 -12.55
C GLY A 227 -25.16 -12.93 -11.18
N GLY A 228 -24.34 -12.92 -10.13
CA GLY A 228 -24.77 -13.09 -8.75
C GLY A 228 -25.59 -14.37 -8.54
N ALA A 229 -26.73 -14.25 -7.86
CA ALA A 229 -27.60 -15.40 -7.58
C ALA A 229 -28.07 -16.13 -8.86
N THR A 230 -28.19 -15.43 -9.98
CA THR A 230 -28.67 -16.00 -11.25
C THR A 230 -27.64 -16.93 -11.87
N SER A 231 -26.34 -16.76 -11.56
CA SER A 231 -25.28 -17.63 -12.09
C SER A 231 -25.09 -18.91 -11.27
N VAL A 232 -25.80 -19.08 -10.14
CA VAL A 232 -25.69 -20.27 -9.31
C VAL A 232 -26.60 -21.35 -9.88
N GLU A 233 -26.01 -22.48 -10.26
CA GLU A 233 -26.76 -23.64 -10.74
C GLU A 233 -27.71 -24.13 -9.63
N THR A 234 -28.99 -24.27 -9.95
CA THR A 234 -29.94 -25.01 -9.11
C THR A 234 -29.88 -26.47 -9.51
N GLU A 235 -29.55 -27.36 -8.58
CA GLU A 235 -29.82 -28.79 -8.78
C GLU A 235 -31.33 -28.95 -8.95
N ASN A 236 -31.80 -29.08 -10.20
CA ASN A 236 -33.10 -29.69 -10.42
C ASN A 236 -32.95 -31.15 -10.00
N SER A 237 -33.73 -31.54 -9.00
CA SER A 237 -33.93 -32.92 -8.60
C SER A 237 -34.58 -33.69 -9.77
N ASP A 238 -33.82 -34.00 -10.81
CA ASP A 238 -34.14 -35.04 -11.78
C ASP A 238 -33.76 -36.41 -11.18
N GLU A 239 -34.26 -36.66 -9.96
CA GLU A 239 -34.69 -38.01 -9.56
C GLU A 239 -36.11 -38.18 -10.10
N SER A 240 -36.23 -38.49 -11.39
CA SER A 240 -37.43 -39.15 -11.89
C SER A 240 -37.06 -40.21 -12.92
N ASP A 241 -37.27 -41.45 -12.48
CA ASP A 241 -37.63 -42.63 -13.26
C ASP A 241 -36.65 -43.13 -14.32
N ASN A 242 -35.80 -44.07 -13.90
CA ASN A 242 -35.63 -45.30 -14.65
C ASN A 242 -35.98 -46.47 -13.72
N ASP A 243 -37.29 -46.75 -13.69
CA ASP A 243 -37.87 -48.04 -13.31
C ASP A 243 -37.58 -49.09 -14.40
#